data_AF-A0A370GGE4-F1
#
_entry.id   AF-A0A370GGE4-F1
#
_cell.length_a   1.000
_cell.length_b   1.000
_cell.length_c   1.000
_cell.angle_alpha   90.00
_cell.angle_beta   90.00
_cell.angle_gamma   90.00
#
_symmetry.space_group_name_H-M   'P 1'
#
loop_
_entity.id
_entity.type
_entity.pdbx_description
1 polymer ?
#
loop_
_entity_poly.entity_id
_entity_poly.type
_entity_poly.pdbx_seq_one_letter_code
_entity_poly.pdbx_strand_id
1 'polypeptide(L)'
;MSNTRNPNEIQKPDKGPVLKVLVKGTNPSEGICGHVSAVSKHGKEKTVTSFEPSTLGMLNIFSIPVPGANATDPKEDKKQADYIFKKQLSPEEYRRVVNHQKELEKKIEKKEVLYSFMGENGFSRFMASFLHHSPSIARKSTMAHRKNLGFDPTVGDHFAEVSVAEDDHHNIPEPKLENCVSTGYSVVDTLFGGNSKIPKPNALTTPTEFAQMLEKTGEFKVKTRSNKS
;
A
#
# COMPACT_ATOMS: atom_id res chain seq x y z
N MET A 1 -25.45 -42.75 27.07
CA MET A 1 -25.84 -41.71 26.09
C MET A 1 -24.80 -41.69 24.99
N SER A 2 -25.07 -42.43 23.92
CA SER A 2 -24.22 -42.58 22.73
C SER A 2 -24.34 -41.32 21.86
N ASN A 3 -23.21 -40.65 21.63
CA ASN A 3 -23.13 -39.44 20.82
C ASN A 3 -22.97 -39.86 19.35
N THR A 4 -24.08 -40.12 18.67
CA THR A 4 -24.12 -40.43 17.24
C THR A 4 -23.81 -39.16 16.45
N ARG A 5 -22.53 -38.97 16.07
CA ARG A 5 -22.15 -37.99 15.06
C ARG A 5 -22.70 -38.44 13.70
N ASN A 6 -23.48 -37.56 13.10
CA ASN A 6 -24.13 -37.75 11.81
C ASN A 6 -23.06 -37.91 10.71
N PRO A 7 -22.97 -39.06 10.01
CA PRO A 7 -21.91 -39.33 9.03
C PRO A 7 -22.05 -38.58 7.69
N ASN A 8 -23.07 -37.72 7.54
CA ASN A 8 -23.37 -37.00 6.30
C ASN A 8 -23.07 -35.50 6.34
N GLU A 9 -22.22 -35.02 7.26
CA GLU A 9 -21.67 -33.68 7.13
C GLU A 9 -20.63 -33.69 6.00
N ILE A 10 -21.12 -33.49 4.77
CA ILE A 10 -20.32 -33.26 3.58
C ILE A 10 -19.43 -32.06 3.91
N GLN A 11 -18.18 -32.32 4.31
CA GLN A 11 -17.16 -31.31 4.43
C GLN A 11 -17.11 -30.62 3.06
N LYS A 12 -17.63 -29.39 3.00
CA LYS A 12 -17.47 -28.55 1.80
C LYS A 12 -15.98 -28.60 1.46
N PRO A 13 -15.61 -28.98 0.23
CA PRO A 13 -14.20 -29.10 -0.14
C PRO A 13 -13.52 -27.81 0.28
N ASP A 14 -12.44 -27.95 1.07
CA ASP A 14 -11.71 -26.81 1.57
C ASP A 14 -11.29 -25.99 0.35
N LYS A 15 -11.93 -24.83 0.19
CA LYS A 15 -11.68 -24.00 -0.97
C LYS A 15 -10.27 -23.50 -0.73
N GLY A 16 -9.33 -24.03 -1.51
CA GLY A 16 -7.91 -23.73 -1.35
C GLY A 16 -7.64 -22.22 -1.32
N PRO A 17 -6.39 -21.82 -1.09
CA PRO A 17 -6.04 -20.42 -0.93
C PRO A 17 -6.50 -19.56 -2.12
N VAL A 18 -7.00 -18.36 -1.85
CA VAL A 18 -7.53 -17.46 -2.89
C VAL A 18 -7.01 -16.03 -2.70
N LEU A 19 -6.60 -15.40 -3.80
CA LEU A 19 -6.41 -13.96 -3.87
C LEU A 19 -7.66 -13.30 -4.43
N LYS A 20 -8.09 -12.21 -3.79
CA LYS A 20 -9.11 -11.31 -4.34
C LYS A 20 -8.51 -9.94 -4.53
N VAL A 21 -8.67 -9.38 -5.73
CA VAL A 21 -8.38 -7.97 -5.99
C VAL A 21 -9.71 -7.24 -6.09
N LEU A 22 -9.92 -6.32 -5.17
CA LEU A 22 -11.11 -5.48 -5.06
C LEU A 22 -10.77 -4.15 -5.71
N VAL A 23 -11.56 -3.74 -6.70
CA VAL A 23 -11.35 -2.47 -7.38
C VAL A 23 -12.63 -1.67 -7.32
N LYS A 24 -12.54 -0.49 -6.71
CA LYS A 24 -13.53 0.58 -6.80
C LYS A 24 -13.04 1.54 -7.90
N GLY A 25 -13.84 1.70 -8.94
CA GLY A 25 -13.57 2.60 -10.06
C GLY A 25 -13.50 4.05 -9.59
N THR A 26 -12.73 4.85 -10.31
CA THR A 26 -12.72 6.31 -10.13
C THR A 26 -13.82 6.91 -11.00
N ASN A 27 -14.68 7.73 -10.39
CA ASN A 27 -15.67 8.52 -11.12
C ASN A 27 -15.51 10.00 -10.75
N PRO A 28 -14.73 10.78 -11.54
CA PRO A 28 -14.48 12.19 -11.26
C PRO A 28 -15.75 13.04 -11.28
N SER A 29 -16.72 12.72 -12.15
CA SER A 29 -18.00 13.46 -12.24
C SER A 29 -18.88 13.31 -11.00
N GLU A 30 -18.68 12.24 -10.22
CA GLU A 30 -19.40 12.00 -8.96
C GLU A 30 -18.53 12.25 -7.72
N GLY A 31 -17.29 12.74 -7.90
CA GLY A 31 -16.33 12.94 -6.82
C GLY A 31 -15.89 11.64 -6.13
N ILE A 32 -16.04 10.49 -6.80
CA ILE A 32 -15.70 9.18 -6.24
C ILE A 32 -14.22 8.89 -6.48
N CYS A 33 -13.42 8.93 -5.41
CA CYS A 33 -12.08 8.37 -5.41
C CYS A 33 -12.15 6.84 -5.53
N GLY A 34 -11.51 6.31 -6.57
CA GLY A 34 -11.34 4.88 -6.71
C GLY A 34 -10.30 4.32 -5.74
N HIS A 35 -10.29 2.99 -5.61
CA HIS A 35 -9.39 2.29 -4.69
C HIS A 35 -9.10 0.87 -5.16
N VAL A 36 -7.94 0.34 -4.78
CA VAL A 36 -7.53 -1.04 -5.07
C VAL A 36 -7.07 -1.70 -3.78
N SER A 37 -7.66 -2.87 -3.48
CA SER A 37 -7.30 -3.69 -2.33
C SER A 37 -7.03 -5.13 -2.73
N ALA A 38 -5.99 -5.74 -2.16
CA ALA A 38 -5.66 -7.14 -2.33
C ALA A 38 -5.96 -7.92 -1.04
N VAL A 39 -6.67 -9.05 -1.16
CA VAL A 39 -7.10 -9.88 -0.02
C VAL A 39 -6.74 -11.34 -0.28
N SER A 40 -5.74 -11.84 0.44
CA SER A 40 -5.38 -13.26 0.45
C SER A 40 -6.15 -13.97 1.55
N LYS A 41 -6.77 -15.11 1.24
CA LYS A 41 -7.57 -15.88 2.22
C LYS A 41 -7.31 -17.38 2.08
N HIS A 42 -7.12 -18.05 3.22
CA HIS A 42 -7.11 -19.50 3.34
C HIS A 42 -7.87 -19.92 4.61
N GLY A 43 -8.99 -20.64 4.46
CA GLY A 43 -9.87 -20.96 5.60
C GLY A 43 -10.35 -19.72 6.38
N LYS A 44 -9.92 -19.59 7.65
CA LYS A 44 -10.18 -18.42 8.52
C LYS A 44 -9.10 -17.34 8.43
N GLU A 45 -7.90 -17.67 7.95
CA GLU A 45 -6.81 -16.72 7.81
C GLU A 45 -7.04 -15.78 6.64
N LYS A 46 -6.66 -14.52 6.83
CA LYS A 46 -6.84 -13.47 5.85
C LYS A 46 -5.77 -12.39 6.04
N THR A 47 -5.11 -12.03 4.95
CA THR A 47 -4.18 -10.89 4.89
C THR A 47 -4.72 -9.88 3.90
N VAL A 48 -4.63 -8.59 4.25
CA VAL A 48 -5.24 -7.48 3.51
C VAL A 48 -4.16 -6.47 3.21
N THR A 49 -4.11 -6.02 1.96
CA THR A 49 -3.35 -4.85 1.57
C THR A 49 -4.33 -3.89 0.92
N SER A 50 -4.60 -2.79 1.62
CA SER A 50 -5.53 -1.76 1.21
C SER A 50 -4.89 -0.46 1.66
N PHE A 51 -4.09 0.12 0.76
CA PHE A 51 -3.18 1.20 1.10
C PHE A 51 -3.85 2.54 0.80
N GLU A 52 -4.16 3.28 1.87
CA GLU A 52 -4.90 4.53 1.83
C GLU A 52 -4.12 5.63 2.57
N PRO A 53 -4.37 6.91 2.28
CA PRO A 53 -3.79 7.97 3.07
C PRO A 53 -4.28 7.86 4.53
N SER A 54 -3.40 8.09 5.50
CA SER A 54 -3.81 8.23 6.90
C SER A 54 -4.71 9.45 7.13
N THR A 55 -5.17 9.68 8.36
CA THR A 55 -6.09 10.78 8.74
C THR A 55 -5.61 12.19 8.37
N LEU A 56 -4.36 12.37 7.95
CA LEU A 56 -3.81 13.60 7.36
C LEU A 56 -4.10 13.76 5.85
N GLY A 57 -4.93 12.90 5.27
CA GLY A 57 -5.13 12.71 3.83
C GLY A 57 -5.70 13.90 3.04
N MET A 58 -6.18 14.97 3.69
CA MET A 58 -6.66 16.16 2.97
C MET A 58 -5.56 16.83 2.14
N LEU A 59 -4.30 16.78 2.58
CA LEU A 59 -3.15 17.32 1.83
C LEU A 59 -2.80 16.48 0.59
N ASN A 60 -3.29 15.23 0.53
CA ASN A 60 -2.95 14.31 -0.54
C ASN A 60 -3.69 14.59 -1.85
N ILE A 61 -4.73 15.45 -1.83
CA ILE A 61 -5.38 15.97 -3.06
C ILE A 61 -4.34 16.67 -3.96
N PHE A 62 -3.30 17.26 -3.37
CA PHE A 62 -2.16 17.86 -4.08
C PHE A 62 -1.00 16.90 -4.33
N SER A 63 -1.19 15.59 -4.11
CA SER A 63 -0.14 14.56 -4.16
C SER A 63 1.04 14.83 -3.23
N ILE A 64 0.80 15.55 -2.12
CA ILE A 64 1.78 15.66 -1.04
C ILE A 64 1.90 14.28 -0.38
N PRO A 65 3.11 13.69 -0.31
CA PRO A 65 3.30 12.41 0.35
C PRO A 65 2.83 12.45 1.80
N VAL A 66 1.98 11.51 2.17
CA VAL A 66 1.49 11.34 3.54
C VAL A 66 1.80 9.93 4.03
N PRO A 67 1.90 9.69 5.35
CA PRO A 67 1.88 8.34 5.87
C PRO A 67 0.60 7.65 5.38
N GLY A 68 0.73 6.45 4.82
CA GLY A 68 -0.43 5.64 4.50
C GLY A 68 -0.74 4.64 5.61
N ALA A 69 -1.90 4.00 5.51
CA ALA A 69 -2.33 2.96 6.43
C ALA A 69 -2.86 1.76 5.62
N ASN A 70 -2.71 0.56 6.18
CA ASN A 70 -3.40 -0.62 5.67
C ASN A 70 -4.77 -0.76 6.33
N ALA A 71 -5.80 -1.05 5.55
CA ALA A 71 -7.09 -1.43 6.12
C ALA A 71 -7.00 -2.81 6.81
N THR A 72 -7.48 -2.89 8.04
CA THR A 72 -7.52 -4.13 8.84
C THR A 72 -8.68 -5.05 8.42
N ASP A 73 -9.78 -4.50 7.88
CA ASP A 73 -10.91 -5.28 7.38
C ASP A 73 -11.46 -4.76 6.02
N PRO A 74 -11.35 -5.54 4.92
CA PRO A 74 -11.92 -5.24 3.60
C PRO A 74 -13.43 -5.45 3.54
N LYS A 75 -14.17 -5.28 4.63
CA LYS A 75 -15.64 -5.32 4.57
C LYS A 75 -16.15 -4.16 3.74
N GLU A 76 -15.66 -2.95 4.01
CA GLU A 76 -16.04 -1.76 3.25
C GLU A 76 -15.52 -1.82 1.81
N ASP A 77 -14.26 -2.19 1.60
CA ASP A 77 -13.70 -2.39 0.26
C ASP A 77 -14.53 -3.37 -0.59
N LYS A 78 -15.02 -4.46 0.00
CA LYS A 78 -15.88 -5.42 -0.70
C LYS A 78 -17.26 -4.86 -1.04
N LYS A 79 -17.82 -4.00 -0.18
CA LYS A 79 -19.13 -3.38 -0.43
C LYS A 79 -19.02 -2.31 -1.52
N GLN A 80 -17.90 -1.60 -1.57
CA GLN A 80 -17.69 -0.49 -2.50
C GLN A 80 -17.07 -0.93 -3.84
N ALA A 81 -16.49 -2.13 -3.92
CA ALA A 81 -15.84 -2.61 -5.13
C ALA A 81 -16.81 -2.78 -6.30
N ASP A 82 -16.50 -2.10 -7.41
CA ASP A 82 -17.19 -2.28 -8.69
C ASP A 82 -16.76 -3.57 -9.38
N TYR A 83 -15.50 -3.98 -9.14
CA TYR A 83 -14.90 -5.21 -9.66
C TYR A 83 -14.30 -6.06 -8.55
N ILE A 84 -14.56 -7.36 -8.61
CA ILE A 84 -13.93 -8.36 -7.74
C ILE A 84 -13.27 -9.43 -8.61
N PHE A 85 -11.95 -9.33 -8.76
CA PHE A 85 -11.12 -10.32 -9.42
C PHE A 85 -10.75 -11.41 -8.43
N LYS A 86 -10.88 -12.68 -8.80
CA LYS A 86 -10.52 -13.81 -7.94
C LYS A 86 -9.60 -14.78 -8.67
N LYS A 87 -8.49 -15.14 -8.04
CA LYS A 87 -7.59 -16.19 -8.51
C LYS A 87 -7.39 -17.23 -7.40
N GLN A 88 -7.62 -18.49 -7.78
CA GLN A 88 -7.28 -19.62 -6.94
C GLN A 88 -5.76 -19.76 -6.94
N LEU A 89 -5.15 -19.90 -5.76
CA LEU A 89 -3.70 -19.96 -5.61
C LEU A 89 -3.24 -21.37 -5.27
N SER A 90 -2.06 -21.73 -5.78
CA SER A 90 -1.28 -22.83 -5.21
C SER A 90 -0.81 -22.47 -3.78
N PRO A 91 -0.46 -23.46 -2.95
CA PRO A 91 0.14 -23.20 -1.63
C PRO A 91 1.39 -22.31 -1.72
N GLU A 92 2.22 -22.47 -2.74
CA GLU A 92 3.44 -21.70 -2.97
C GLU A 92 3.10 -20.24 -3.35
N GLU A 93 2.15 -20.04 -4.26
CA GLU A 93 1.66 -18.71 -4.62
C GLU A 93 1.09 -17.98 -3.40
N TYR A 94 0.28 -18.67 -2.59
CA TYR A 94 -0.28 -18.09 -1.37
C TYR A 94 0.80 -17.66 -0.38
N ARG A 95 1.82 -18.50 -0.15
CA ARG A 95 2.95 -18.16 0.73
C ARG A 95 3.69 -16.94 0.22
N ARG A 96 4.01 -16.87 -1.08
CA ARG A 96 4.69 -15.70 -1.69
C ARG A 96 3.87 -14.43 -1.49
N VAL A 97 2.57 -14.47 -1.80
CA VAL A 97 1.69 -13.31 -1.68
C VAL A 97 1.57 -12.85 -0.24
N VAL A 98 1.29 -13.75 0.70
CA VAL A 98 1.15 -13.39 2.12
C VAL A 98 2.45 -12.81 2.69
N ASN A 99 3.61 -13.37 2.32
CA ASN A 99 4.89 -12.83 2.76
C ASN A 99 5.11 -11.41 2.23
N HIS A 100 4.86 -11.19 0.92
CA HIS A 100 4.97 -9.85 0.33
C HIS A 100 4.00 -8.84 0.97
N GLN A 101 2.75 -9.23 1.23
CA GLN A 101 1.78 -8.37 1.90
C GLN A 101 2.23 -7.98 3.31
N LYS A 102 2.80 -8.92 4.08
CA LYS A 102 3.34 -8.66 5.43
C LYS A 102 4.61 -7.80 5.40
N GLU A 103 5.47 -7.99 4.41
CA GLU A 103 6.66 -7.14 4.22
C GLU A 103 6.25 -5.71 3.91
N LEU A 104 5.29 -5.53 3.02
CA LEU A 104 4.75 -4.24 2.68
C LEU A 104 4.08 -3.56 3.90
N GLU A 105 3.30 -4.30 4.68
CA GLU A 105 2.72 -3.80 5.94
C GLU A 105 3.79 -3.25 6.89
N LYS A 106 4.87 -4.00 7.10
CA LYS A 106 6.02 -3.53 7.91
C LYS A 106 6.67 -2.27 7.33
N LYS A 107 6.82 -2.17 6.01
CA LYS A 107 7.39 -0.99 5.35
C LYS A 107 6.51 0.25 5.55
N ILE A 108 5.19 0.07 5.48
CA ILE A 108 4.20 1.12 5.73
C ILE A 108 4.26 1.57 7.20
N GLU A 109 4.28 0.64 8.15
CA GLU A 109 4.41 0.94 9.59
C GLU A 109 5.69 1.71 9.92
N LYS A 110 6.80 1.35 9.27
CA LYS A 110 8.09 2.03 9.41
C LYS A 110 8.20 3.34 8.63
N LYS A 111 7.17 3.73 7.87
CA LYS A 111 7.17 4.91 6.98
C LYS A 111 8.26 4.85 5.89
N GLU A 112 8.74 3.65 5.56
CA GLU A 112 9.63 3.42 4.40
C GLU A 112 8.86 3.52 3.08
N VAL A 113 7.53 3.40 3.13
CA VAL A 113 6.60 3.63 2.02
C VAL A 113 5.59 4.72 2.43
N LEU A 114 5.48 5.77 1.63
CA LEU A 114 4.50 6.84 1.80
C LEU A 114 3.43 6.78 0.71
N TYR A 115 2.24 7.25 1.06
CA TYR A 115 1.12 7.35 0.14
C TYR A 115 1.16 8.68 -0.63
N SER A 116 1.04 8.61 -1.94
CA SER A 116 0.85 9.76 -2.84
C SER A 116 -0.25 9.42 -3.83
N PHE A 117 -1.31 10.23 -3.97
CA PHE A 117 -2.44 9.93 -4.85
C PHE A 117 -1.97 9.63 -6.29
N MET A 118 -1.14 10.51 -6.85
CA MET A 118 -0.52 10.33 -8.17
C MET A 118 0.74 9.45 -8.14
N GLY A 119 0.99 8.71 -7.06
CA GLY A 119 2.20 7.90 -6.91
C GLY A 119 3.49 8.71 -6.99
N GLU A 120 4.55 8.07 -7.51
CA GLU A 120 5.88 8.65 -7.66
C GLU A 120 5.97 9.52 -8.92
N ASN A 121 6.19 10.82 -8.74
CA ASN A 121 6.46 11.79 -9.80
C ASN A 121 7.49 12.81 -9.29
N GLY A 122 7.98 13.70 -10.17
CA GLY A 122 9.04 14.66 -9.79
C GLY A 122 8.68 15.55 -8.60
N PHE A 123 7.43 16.02 -8.54
CA PHE A 123 6.94 16.85 -7.45
C PHE A 123 6.78 16.05 -6.14
N SER A 124 6.16 14.86 -6.19
CA SER A 124 5.98 14.04 -5.01
C SER A 124 7.31 13.54 -4.44
N ARG A 125 8.31 13.24 -5.29
CA ARG A 125 9.69 12.93 -4.86
C ARG A 125 10.35 14.11 -4.18
N PHE A 126 10.27 15.31 -4.77
CA PHE A 126 10.80 16.52 -4.14
C PHE A 126 10.18 16.75 -2.76
N MET A 127 8.86 16.67 -2.65
CA MET A 127 8.14 16.83 -1.39
C MET A 127 8.50 15.73 -0.38
N ALA A 128 8.64 14.48 -0.82
CA ALA A 128 9.06 13.37 0.05
C ALA A 128 10.46 13.61 0.60
N SER A 129 11.39 14.00 -0.26
CA SER A 129 12.77 14.33 0.10
C SER A 129 12.79 15.51 1.08
N PHE A 130 12.05 16.58 0.81
CA PHE A 130 11.96 17.74 1.70
C PHE A 130 11.41 17.38 3.09
N LEU A 131 10.27 16.68 3.14
CA LEU A 131 9.61 16.28 4.40
C LEU A 131 10.44 15.27 5.20
N HIS A 132 11.22 14.43 4.54
CA HIS A 132 12.01 13.38 5.19
C HIS A 132 13.38 13.88 5.65
N HIS A 133 14.04 14.71 4.83
CA HIS A 133 15.37 15.23 5.13
C HIS A 133 15.34 16.38 6.14
N SER A 134 14.42 17.34 6.02
CA SER A 134 14.46 18.56 6.84
C SER A 134 14.39 18.30 8.35
N PRO A 135 13.45 17.50 8.89
CA PRO A 135 13.38 17.21 10.32
C PRO A 135 14.52 16.30 10.80
N SER A 136 14.95 15.36 9.95
CA SER A 136 16.03 14.42 10.26
C SER A 136 17.37 15.12 10.37
N ILE A 137 17.65 16.03 9.45
CA ILE A 137 18.82 16.90 9.46
C ILE A 137 18.78 17.82 10.68
N ALA A 138 17.65 18.49 10.92
CA ALA A 138 17.50 19.37 12.09
C ALA A 138 17.76 18.61 13.40
N ARG A 139 17.18 17.41 13.56
CA ARG A 139 17.39 16.57 14.74
C ARG A 139 18.84 16.10 14.89
N LYS A 140 19.47 15.64 13.82
CA LYS A 140 20.90 15.23 13.83
C LYS A 140 21.80 16.41 14.19
N SER A 141 21.51 17.57 13.62
CA SER A 141 22.21 18.83 13.87
C SER A 141 22.07 19.27 15.33
N THR A 142 20.86 19.21 15.91
CA THR A 142 20.62 19.43 17.34
C THR A 142 21.38 18.44 18.23
N MET A 143 21.38 17.15 17.88
CA MET A 143 22.12 16.12 18.63
C MET A 143 23.64 16.35 18.57
N ALA A 144 24.17 16.71 17.40
CA ALA A 144 25.58 17.04 17.21
C ALA A 144 25.97 18.30 18.00
N HIS A 145 25.15 19.36 17.95
CA HIS A 145 25.35 20.57 18.74
C HIS A 145 25.40 20.25 20.25
N ARG A 146 24.42 19.49 20.75
CA ARG A 146 24.39 19.06 22.15
C ARG A 146 25.60 18.21 22.54
N LYS A 147 26.04 17.31 21.66
CA LYS A 147 27.22 16.48 21.89
C LYS A 147 28.50 17.33 21.99
N ASN A 148 28.63 18.34 21.15
CA ASN A 148 29.83 19.17 21.06
C ASN A 148 29.87 20.26 22.13
N LEU A 149 28.73 20.83 22.52
CA LEU A 149 28.64 22.02 23.37
C LEU A 149 27.96 21.77 24.72
N GLY A 150 27.32 20.61 24.91
CA GLY A 150 26.75 20.20 26.20
C GLY A 150 25.37 20.78 26.52
N PHE A 151 24.80 21.61 25.65
CA PHE A 151 23.46 22.19 25.78
C PHE A 151 22.68 22.13 24.46
N ASP A 152 21.35 22.27 24.53
CA ASP A 152 20.51 22.32 23.33
C ASP A 152 20.66 23.71 22.65
N PRO A 153 20.71 23.78 21.31
CA PRO A 153 20.89 25.04 20.59
C PRO A 153 19.81 26.06 20.96
N THR A 154 20.23 27.30 21.17
CA THR A 154 19.30 28.40 21.47
C THR A 154 18.76 29.03 20.18
N VAL A 155 17.71 29.84 20.29
CA VAL A 155 17.07 30.49 19.13
C VAL A 155 18.08 31.30 18.30
N GLY A 156 19.15 31.82 18.90
CA GLY A 156 20.24 32.51 18.20
C GLY A 156 21.21 31.58 17.46
N ASP A 157 21.49 30.39 18.00
CA ASP A 157 22.37 29.38 17.39
C ASP A 157 21.72 28.71 16.17
N HIS A 158 20.39 28.77 16.05
CA HIS A 158 19.67 28.23 14.90
C HIS A 158 19.79 29.08 13.63
N PHE A 159 20.13 30.37 13.74
CA PHE A 159 20.35 31.28 12.60
C PHE A 159 21.82 31.40 12.20
N ALA A 160 22.75 31.04 13.08
CA ALA A 160 24.18 31.04 12.84
C ALA A 160 24.70 29.60 12.79
N GLU A 161 24.94 29.11 11.57
CA GLU A 161 25.77 27.92 11.28
C GLU A 161 25.77 26.85 12.36
N VAL A 162 24.64 26.19 12.61
CA VAL A 162 24.73 24.86 13.22
C VAL A 162 25.49 24.03 12.20
N SER A 163 26.77 23.75 12.47
CA SER A 163 27.63 22.94 11.60
C SER A 163 26.93 21.62 11.39
N VAL A 164 26.19 21.52 10.29
CA VAL A 164 25.58 20.27 9.92
C VAL A 164 26.78 19.39 9.60
N ALA A 165 26.96 18.31 10.37
CA ALA A 165 28.06 17.40 10.15
C ALA A 165 28.08 17.06 8.64
N GLU A 166 29.11 17.52 7.94
CA GLU A 166 29.12 17.71 6.47
C GLU A 166 28.80 16.41 5.71
N ASP A 167 28.99 15.25 6.34
CA ASP A 167 28.83 13.93 5.73
C ASP A 167 27.47 13.23 5.94
N ASP A 168 26.57 13.76 6.77
CA ASP A 168 25.45 12.94 7.29
C ASP A 168 24.10 13.16 6.58
N HIS A 169 24.10 14.02 5.55
CA HIS A 169 22.98 14.29 4.65
C HIS A 169 22.73 13.17 3.63
N HIS A 170 23.79 12.46 3.22
CA HIS A 170 23.73 11.49 2.11
C HIS A 170 23.27 10.08 2.54
N ASN A 171 23.14 9.83 3.83
CA ASN A 171 22.82 8.50 4.39
C ASN A 171 21.37 8.34 4.83
N ILE A 172 20.47 9.29 4.52
CA ILE A 172 19.06 9.18 4.88
C ILE A 172 18.33 8.49 3.72
N PRO A 173 17.90 7.23 3.85
CA PRO A 173 17.20 6.53 2.77
C PRO A 173 15.90 7.26 2.46
N GLU A 174 15.66 7.54 1.18
CA GLU A 174 14.42 8.17 0.74
C GLU A 174 13.26 7.17 0.84
N PRO A 175 12.10 7.60 1.37
CA PRO A 175 10.92 6.75 1.40
C PRO A 175 10.42 6.51 -0.03
N LYS A 176 9.99 5.28 -0.30
CA LYS A 176 9.34 4.94 -1.57
C LYS A 176 7.93 5.55 -1.61
N LEU A 177 7.52 6.02 -2.79
CA LEU A 177 6.17 6.55 -2.99
C LEU A 177 5.30 5.52 -3.69
N GLU A 178 4.17 5.21 -3.08
CA GLU A 178 3.17 4.30 -3.63
C GLU A 178 1.76 4.88 -3.55
N ASN A 179 0.86 4.34 -4.35
CA ASN A 179 -0.58 4.60 -4.32
C ASN A 179 -1.35 3.27 -4.31
N CYS A 180 -2.68 3.33 -4.16
CA CYS A 180 -3.50 2.13 -4.08
C CYS A 180 -3.27 1.17 -5.27
N VAL A 181 -3.10 1.71 -6.49
CA VAL A 181 -2.89 0.94 -7.71
C VAL A 181 -1.51 0.29 -7.74
N SER A 182 -0.43 1.02 -7.46
CA SER A 182 0.93 0.47 -7.46
C SER A 182 1.10 -0.61 -6.41
N THR A 183 0.46 -0.42 -5.25
CA THR A 183 0.51 -1.38 -4.15
C THR A 183 -0.30 -2.62 -4.48
N GLY A 184 -1.52 -2.46 -5.02
CA GLY A 184 -2.34 -3.56 -5.54
C GLY A 184 -1.65 -4.34 -6.65
N TYR A 185 -1.01 -3.64 -7.59
CA TYR A 185 -0.19 -4.24 -8.65
C TYR A 185 0.97 -5.06 -8.05
N SER A 186 1.71 -4.53 -7.07
CA SER A 186 2.87 -5.25 -6.50
C SER A 186 2.49 -6.62 -5.92
N VAL A 187 1.32 -6.70 -5.27
CA VAL A 187 0.78 -7.94 -4.70
C VAL A 187 0.40 -8.92 -5.82
N VAL A 188 -0.20 -8.42 -6.89
CA VAL A 188 -0.56 -9.23 -8.06
C VAL A 188 0.68 -9.72 -8.82
N ASP A 189 1.66 -8.86 -9.03
CA ASP A 189 2.89 -9.15 -9.77
C ASP A 189 3.74 -10.24 -9.07
N THR A 190 3.65 -10.31 -7.74
CA THR A 190 4.28 -11.37 -6.93
C THR A 190 3.78 -12.77 -7.28
N LEU A 191 2.54 -12.91 -7.78
CA LEU A 191 2.03 -14.20 -8.27
C LEU A 191 2.90 -14.76 -9.39
N PHE A 192 3.33 -13.87 -10.28
CA PHE A 192 4.08 -14.18 -11.48
C PHE A 192 5.59 -14.08 -11.27
N GLY A 193 6.05 -13.88 -10.03
CA GLY A 193 7.47 -13.73 -9.71
C GLY A 193 8.11 -12.51 -10.40
N GLY A 194 7.35 -11.45 -10.67
CA GLY A 194 7.82 -10.28 -11.41
C GLY A 194 7.80 -10.42 -12.94
N ASN A 195 7.33 -11.55 -13.46
CA ASN A 195 7.16 -11.79 -14.92
C ASN A 195 5.70 -11.70 -15.34
N SER A 196 4.94 -10.82 -14.69
CA SER A 196 3.54 -10.61 -15.04
C SER A 196 3.39 -10.07 -16.45
N LYS A 197 2.39 -10.58 -17.18
CA LYS A 197 1.94 -9.97 -18.45
C LYS A 197 1.12 -8.69 -18.23
N ILE A 198 0.83 -8.34 -16.97
CA ILE A 198 0.16 -7.11 -16.60
C ILE A 198 1.17 -5.97 -16.77
N PRO A 199 0.89 -4.96 -17.61
CA PRO A 199 1.75 -3.79 -17.71
C PRO A 199 1.92 -3.13 -16.35
N LYS A 200 3.14 -2.74 -16.01
CA LYS A 200 3.41 -2.00 -14.79
C LYS A 200 2.64 -0.66 -14.80
N PRO A 201 1.79 -0.38 -13.80
CA PRO A 201 1.07 0.89 -13.73
C PRO A 201 2.05 2.04 -13.55
N ASN A 202 1.74 3.16 -14.17
CA ASN A 202 2.42 4.43 -13.94
C ASN A 202 1.68 5.24 -12.87
N ALA A 203 2.26 6.38 -12.50
CA ALA A 203 1.71 7.37 -11.56
C ALA A 203 0.25 7.79 -11.83
N LEU A 204 -0.18 7.77 -13.09
CA LEU A 204 -1.51 8.23 -13.53
C LEU A 204 -2.50 7.08 -13.72
N THR A 205 -2.06 5.83 -13.55
CA THR A 205 -2.93 4.68 -13.76
C THR A 205 -4.02 4.67 -12.70
N THR A 206 -5.25 4.80 -13.17
CA THR A 206 -6.44 4.79 -12.32
C THR A 206 -6.81 3.36 -11.90
N PRO A 207 -7.54 3.20 -10.79
CA PRO A 207 -8.15 1.92 -10.42
C PRO A 207 -8.97 1.29 -11.56
N THR A 208 -9.72 2.10 -12.31
CA THR A 208 -10.53 1.62 -13.46
C THR A 208 -9.64 1.04 -14.56
N GLU A 209 -8.55 1.70 -14.93
CA GLU A 209 -7.58 1.19 -15.91
C GLU A 209 -6.90 -0.08 -15.40
N PHE A 210 -6.55 -0.13 -14.11
CA PHE A 210 -5.96 -1.32 -13.51
C PHE A 210 -6.92 -2.53 -13.55
N ALA A 211 -8.22 -2.33 -13.30
CA ALA A 211 -9.22 -3.38 -13.49
C ALA A 211 -9.23 -3.91 -14.93
N GLN A 212 -9.17 -3.02 -15.94
CA GLN A 212 -9.09 -3.43 -17.34
C GLN A 212 -7.80 -4.21 -17.65
N MET A 213 -6.68 -3.81 -17.05
CA MET A 213 -5.42 -4.55 -17.18
C MET A 213 -5.53 -5.97 -16.60
N LEU A 214 -6.13 -6.12 -15.41
CA LEU A 214 -6.37 -7.44 -14.80
C LEU A 214 -7.30 -8.30 -15.65
N GLU A 215 -8.37 -7.73 -16.18
CA GLU A 215 -9.34 -8.45 -17.02
C GLU A 215 -8.69 -9.01 -18.29
N LYS A 216 -7.83 -8.21 -18.96
CA LYS A 216 -7.12 -8.61 -20.18
C LYS A 216 -6.18 -9.80 -20.00
N THR A 217 -5.74 -10.10 -18.79
CA THR A 217 -4.85 -11.25 -18.55
C THR A 217 -5.55 -12.60 -18.69
N GLY A 218 -6.86 -12.66 -18.43
CA GLY A 218 -7.60 -13.93 -18.30
C GLY A 218 -7.23 -14.76 -17.06
N GLU A 219 -6.28 -14.32 -16.23
CA GLU A 219 -5.77 -15.04 -15.05
C GLU A 219 -6.74 -14.99 -13.85
N PHE A 220 -7.68 -14.05 -13.88
CA PHE A 220 -8.61 -13.79 -12.80
C PHE A 220 -10.05 -14.01 -13.24
N LYS A 221 -10.83 -14.71 -12.42
CA LYS A 221 -12.29 -14.79 -12.61
C LYS A 221 -12.93 -13.51 -12.07
N VAL A 222 -13.57 -12.72 -12.93
CA VAL A 222 -14.34 -11.53 -12.56
C VAL A 222 -15.68 -11.97 -11.98
N LYS A 223 -16.01 -11.56 -10.75
CA LYS A 223 -17.25 -11.97 -10.08
C LYS A 223 -18.32 -10.89 -9.93
N THR A 224 -17.97 -9.62 -10.10
CA THR A 224 -18.94 -8.52 -10.05
C THR A 224 -18.52 -7.49 -11.09
N ARG A 225 -19.48 -7.06 -11.90
CA ARG A 225 -19.45 -5.83 -12.69
C ARG A 225 -20.66 -5.07 -12.16
N SER A 226 -20.46 -4.18 -11.22
CA SER A 226 -21.59 -3.46 -10.61
C SER A 226 -22.23 -2.56 -11.68
N ASN A 227 -23.32 -3.02 -12.31
CA ASN A 227 -24.28 -2.13 -12.96
C ASN A 227 -24.99 -1.36 -11.84
N LYS A 228 -24.35 -0.31 -11.32
CA LYS A 228 -25.12 0.75 -10.67
C LYS A 228 -25.88 1.45 -11.80
N SER A 229 -27.17 1.15 -11.84
CA SER A 229 -28.17 1.83 -12.66
C SER A 229 -28.47 3.18 -12.05
#